data_AF-A0A0L0VV88-F1
#
_entry.id   AF-A0A0L0VV88-F1
#
_cell.length_a   1.000
_cell.length_b   1.000
_cell.length_c   1.000
_cell.angle_alpha   90.00
_cell.angle_beta   90.00
_cell.angle_gamma   90.00
#
_symmetry.space_group_name_H-M   'P 1'
#
loop_
_entity.id
_entity.type
_entity.pdbx_description
1 polymer ?
#
loop_
_entity_poly.entity_id
_entity_poly.type
_entity_poly.pdbx_seq_one_letter_code
_entity_poly.pdbx_strand_id
1 'polypeptide(L)'
;MSFLQSIFGITRSASQCFSHFPDIRFGLQIRTATKRAGGSTKNNRGSAGRRLGVKRFGGHKVEQGEIIIRQRGQRFHPGQDVYISKDHTLHAAIPGYVKFYRDPTGENVGYRALSLRRQGMRKFVGVVADPNEQLPRNLPETGRARYFNLIDLAARERSISFKPPTPRIPQTAFARPVSIDSFAPSDKLSSSSSFSRRKSGTS
;
A
#
# COMPACT_ATOMS: atom_id res chain seq x y z
N MET A 1 -28.14 30.27 41.21
CA MET A 1 -27.73 31.54 41.82
C MET A 1 -27.58 32.54 40.68
N SER A 2 -28.70 33.02 40.12
CA SER A 2 -29.28 34.37 40.38
C SER A 2 -28.21 35.46 40.14
N PHE A 3 -28.36 36.38 39.19
CA PHE A 3 -29.16 37.60 39.28
C PHE A 3 -29.37 38.11 37.84
N LEU A 4 -30.61 38.17 37.32
CA LEU A 4 -31.57 39.28 37.40
C LEU A 4 -31.32 40.43 36.39
N GLN A 5 -32.39 40.68 35.62
CA GLN A 5 -32.66 41.73 34.64
C GLN A 5 -32.58 43.15 35.22
N SER A 6 -32.39 44.18 34.37
CA SER A 6 -33.29 45.36 34.30
C SER A 6 -32.84 46.33 33.17
N ILE A 7 -33.60 46.51 32.07
CA ILE A 7 -34.58 47.59 31.75
C ILE A 7 -33.99 49.02 31.68
N PHE A 8 -34.09 49.65 30.50
CA PHE A 8 -34.77 50.94 30.21
C PHE A 8 -34.15 51.63 28.98
N GLY A 9 -34.95 51.76 27.90
CA GLY A 9 -34.66 52.65 26.80
C GLY A 9 -35.03 54.10 27.14
N ILE A 10 -34.29 55.05 26.58
CA ILE A 10 -34.67 56.47 26.54
C ILE A 10 -34.32 57.02 25.15
N THR A 11 -35.35 57.42 24.43
CA THR A 11 -35.30 58.31 23.26
C THR A 11 -34.93 59.74 23.68
N ARG A 12 -34.19 60.50 22.86
CA ARG A 12 -34.58 61.88 22.50
C ARG A 12 -33.64 62.57 21.49
N SER A 13 -34.30 63.22 20.52
CA SER A 13 -34.04 64.55 19.97
C SER A 13 -32.84 64.80 19.06
N ALA A 14 -33.17 65.06 17.79
CA ALA A 14 -32.39 65.87 16.86
C ALA A 14 -32.30 67.33 17.32
N SER A 15 -31.20 68.02 16.97
CA SER A 15 -31.21 69.28 16.19
C SER A 15 -29.83 69.97 16.19
N GLN A 16 -29.62 70.76 15.13
CA GLN A 16 -28.60 71.80 14.89
C GLN A 16 -27.33 71.31 14.17
N CYS A 17 -27.27 71.44 12.83
CA CYS A 17 -26.91 72.64 12.07
C CYS A 17 -25.43 73.01 12.24
N PHE A 18 -24.59 72.68 11.27
CA PHE A 18 -23.54 73.60 10.80
C PHE A 18 -23.34 73.47 9.29
N SER A 19 -23.30 74.64 8.71
CA SER A 19 -23.21 75.02 7.31
C SER A 19 -21.86 74.74 6.67
N HIS A 20 -21.91 74.34 5.40
CA HIS A 20 -21.10 74.84 4.29
C HIS A 20 -19.56 74.74 4.39
N PHE A 21 -19.01 73.67 3.82
CA PHE A 21 -17.65 73.67 3.26
C PHE A 21 -17.74 73.58 1.72
N PRO A 22 -17.10 74.50 0.98
CA PRO A 22 -17.17 74.54 -0.49
C PRO A 22 -16.28 73.51 -1.18
N ASP A 23 -16.86 72.87 -2.19
CA ASP A 23 -16.29 72.27 -3.40
C ASP A 23 -14.81 71.83 -3.39
N ILE A 24 -14.60 70.55 -3.11
CA ILE A 24 -13.41 69.81 -3.53
C ILE A 24 -13.47 69.68 -5.05
N ARG A 25 -12.72 70.55 -5.73
CA ARG A 25 -12.55 70.54 -7.18
C ARG A 25 -12.14 69.16 -7.69
N PHE A 26 -12.74 68.81 -8.82
CA PHE A 26 -12.43 67.71 -9.72
C PHE A 26 -11.00 67.18 -9.59
N GLY A 27 -10.92 65.96 -9.09
CA GLY A 27 -9.68 65.21 -9.02
C GLY A 27 -9.91 63.87 -8.35
N LEU A 28 -10.92 63.10 -8.80
CA LEU A 28 -10.96 61.67 -8.53
C LEU A 28 -9.73 61.03 -9.17
N GLN A 29 -8.55 61.16 -8.56
CA GLN A 29 -7.39 60.37 -8.91
C GLN A 29 -7.59 58.99 -8.29
N ILE A 30 -8.46 58.19 -8.92
CA ILE A 30 -8.43 56.74 -8.73
C ILE A 30 -7.11 56.28 -9.34
N ARG A 31 -6.07 56.16 -8.53
CA ARG A 31 -4.87 55.42 -8.93
C ARG A 31 -5.25 53.95 -8.95
N THR A 32 -5.79 53.47 -10.06
CA THR A 32 -5.79 52.05 -10.35
C THR A 32 -4.34 51.59 -10.41
N ALA A 33 -4.01 50.52 -9.71
CA ALA A 33 -2.70 49.90 -9.85
C ALA A 33 -2.52 49.47 -11.31
N THR A 34 -1.62 50.15 -12.05
CA THR A 34 -1.27 49.75 -13.40
C THR A 34 -0.29 48.58 -13.33
N LYS A 35 -0.69 47.46 -13.93
CA LYS A 35 -0.13 46.10 -13.84
C LYS A 35 -0.35 45.35 -12.52
N ARG A 36 -1.39 44.50 -12.49
CA ARG A 36 -1.18 43.09 -12.09
C ARG A 36 -0.61 42.31 -13.28
N ALA A 37 0.62 42.64 -13.70
CA ALA A 37 1.30 41.77 -14.65
C ALA A 37 1.88 40.57 -13.91
N GLY A 38 1.62 39.38 -14.45
CA GLY A 38 2.24 38.16 -14.02
C GLY A 38 1.33 37.31 -13.14
N GLY A 39 0.23 36.81 -13.73
CA GLY A 39 -0.44 35.63 -13.18
C GLY A 39 0.60 34.54 -12.87
N SER A 40 0.34 33.81 -11.78
CA SER A 40 1.16 32.73 -11.20
C SER A 40 2.38 32.30 -12.02
N THR A 41 3.57 32.47 -11.44
CA THR A 41 4.76 31.73 -11.88
C THR A 41 4.42 30.24 -11.99
N LYS A 42 4.95 29.53 -12.99
CA LYS A 42 4.59 28.13 -13.32
C LYS A 42 4.45 27.27 -12.06
N ASN A 43 3.24 26.83 -11.73
CA ASN A 43 2.97 25.96 -10.59
C ASN A 43 3.40 24.53 -10.91
N ASN A 44 4.69 24.25 -10.85
CA ASN A 44 5.23 22.90 -10.98
C ASN A 44 5.50 22.28 -9.60
N ARG A 45 4.45 22.22 -8.74
CA ARG A 45 4.55 21.70 -7.37
C ARG A 45 3.98 20.28 -7.31
N GLY A 46 4.83 19.30 -7.58
CA GLY A 46 4.49 17.88 -7.48
C GLY A 46 5.04 17.24 -6.21
N SER A 47 4.30 16.29 -5.63
CA SER A 47 4.86 15.38 -4.63
C SER A 47 5.17 14.03 -5.30
N ALA A 48 6.29 13.40 -4.92
CA ALA A 48 6.58 12.06 -5.45
C ALA A 48 5.50 11.05 -5.04
N GLY A 49 5.26 10.02 -5.86
CA GLY A 49 4.31 8.96 -5.52
C GLY A 49 4.67 8.25 -4.21
N ARG A 50 3.68 8.00 -3.35
CA ARG A 50 3.89 7.40 -2.02
C ARG A 50 3.99 5.86 -2.02
N ARG A 51 4.00 5.23 -3.20
CA ARG A 51 4.12 3.76 -3.42
C ARG A 51 3.10 2.93 -2.61
N LEU A 52 1.90 3.46 -2.45
CA LEU A 52 0.76 2.80 -1.81
C LEU A 52 0.26 1.63 -2.67
N GLY A 53 -0.55 0.75 -2.08
CA GLY A 53 -1.18 -0.37 -2.75
C GLY A 53 -0.91 -1.71 -2.08
N VAL A 54 -1.41 -2.77 -2.72
CA VAL A 54 -1.23 -4.17 -2.34
C VAL A 54 0.22 -4.58 -2.60
N LYS A 55 0.80 -5.33 -1.66
CA LYS A 55 2.18 -5.86 -1.70
C LYS A 55 2.20 -7.39 -1.76
N ARG A 56 1.16 -8.04 -1.27
CA ARG A 56 0.93 -9.49 -1.35
C ARG A 56 -0.49 -9.73 -1.85
N PHE A 57 -0.62 -10.47 -2.96
CA PHE A 57 -1.92 -10.79 -3.55
C PHE A 57 -2.54 -12.03 -2.90
N GLY A 58 -3.77 -12.36 -3.27
CA GLY A 58 -4.44 -13.55 -2.75
C GLY A 58 -3.69 -14.83 -3.14
N GLY A 59 -3.58 -15.77 -2.21
CA GLY A 59 -2.87 -17.04 -2.40
C GLY A 59 -1.35 -16.97 -2.25
N HIS A 60 -0.76 -15.79 -2.05
CA HIS A 60 0.67 -15.69 -1.78
C HIS A 60 0.99 -16.09 -0.34
N LYS A 61 2.09 -16.83 -0.18
CA LYS A 61 2.68 -17.12 1.12
C LYS A 61 3.28 -15.84 1.72
N VAL A 62 3.04 -15.63 3.01
CA VAL A 62 3.57 -14.52 3.81
C VAL A 62 4.14 -15.05 5.11
N GLU A 63 5.14 -14.35 5.62
CA GLU A 63 5.70 -14.59 6.95
C GLU A 63 5.14 -13.57 7.96
N GLN A 64 5.32 -13.85 9.26
CA GLN A 64 4.86 -12.94 10.31
C GLN A 64 5.52 -11.54 10.18
N GLY A 65 4.70 -10.50 10.28
CA GLY A 65 5.12 -9.08 10.19
C GLY A 65 5.19 -8.51 8.77
N GLU A 66 5.06 -9.35 7.73
CA GLU A 66 5.09 -8.87 6.35
C GLU A 66 3.93 -7.90 6.04
N ILE A 67 4.23 -6.92 5.20
CA ILE A 67 3.26 -5.93 4.76
C ILE A 67 2.40 -6.52 3.65
N ILE A 68 1.08 -6.53 3.85
CA ILE A 68 0.12 -6.98 2.84
C ILE A 68 -0.38 -5.80 2.01
N ILE A 69 -0.76 -4.69 2.65
CA ILE A 69 -1.29 -3.50 1.97
C ILE A 69 -0.84 -2.22 2.66
N ARG A 70 -0.34 -1.26 1.88
CA ARG A 70 -0.14 0.13 2.32
C ARG A 70 -1.25 1.01 1.75
N GLN A 71 -2.02 1.67 2.61
CA GLN A 71 -3.20 2.42 2.18
C GLN A 71 -3.29 3.79 2.85
N ARG A 72 -4.22 4.61 2.36
CA ARG A 72 -4.62 5.87 3.00
C ARG A 72 -6.06 5.71 3.44
N GLY A 73 -6.29 5.83 4.74
CA GLY A 73 -7.53 5.35 5.36
C GLY A 73 -7.67 3.83 5.25
N GLN A 74 -8.80 3.30 5.71
CA GLN A 74 -9.10 1.87 5.69
C GLN A 74 -9.98 1.52 4.49
N ARG A 75 -9.35 1.20 3.35
CA ARG A 75 -10.06 0.63 2.18
C ARG A 75 -10.28 -0.87 2.36
N PHE A 76 -9.29 -1.52 2.97
CA PHE A 76 -9.34 -2.89 3.45
C PHE A 76 -9.23 -2.89 4.97
N HIS A 77 -10.02 -3.74 5.59
CA HIS A 77 -10.03 -3.94 7.04
C HIS A 77 -9.23 -5.19 7.42
N PRO A 78 -8.63 -5.20 8.62
CA PRO A 78 -7.99 -6.39 9.15
C PRO A 78 -9.05 -7.47 9.37
N GLY A 79 -8.79 -8.68 8.86
CA GLY A 79 -9.59 -9.87 9.08
C GLY A 79 -8.88 -10.85 10.00
N GLN A 80 -9.06 -12.14 9.74
CA GLN A 80 -8.43 -13.22 10.49
C GLN A 80 -6.89 -13.16 10.41
N ASP A 81 -6.21 -13.23 11.56
CA ASP A 81 -4.74 -13.25 11.70
C ASP A 81 -4.00 -12.13 10.95
N VAL A 82 -4.62 -10.95 10.90
CA VAL A 82 -4.05 -9.71 10.36
C VAL A 82 -4.21 -8.60 11.39
N TYR A 83 -3.18 -7.77 11.55
CA TYR A 83 -3.25 -6.58 12.39
C TYR A 83 -3.01 -5.30 11.58
N ILE A 84 -3.40 -4.17 12.17
CA ILE A 84 -3.34 -2.86 11.54
C ILE A 84 -2.36 -1.95 12.27
N SER A 85 -1.53 -1.25 11.48
CA SER A 85 -0.59 -0.23 11.98
C SER A 85 -1.22 1.16 12.09
N LYS A 86 -0.54 2.11 12.75
CA LYS A 86 -0.99 3.51 12.92
C LYS A 86 -1.36 4.20 11.61
N ASP A 87 -0.67 3.88 10.52
CA ASP A 87 -0.91 4.45 9.19
C ASP A 87 -1.92 3.65 8.36
N HIS A 88 -2.67 2.74 9.00
CA HIS A 88 -3.61 1.80 8.40
C HIS A 88 -2.98 0.78 7.45
N THR A 89 -1.66 0.59 7.50
CA THR A 89 -0.98 -0.52 6.81
C THR A 89 -1.40 -1.85 7.46
N LEU A 90 -1.70 -2.85 6.62
CA LEU A 90 -2.07 -4.19 7.07
C LEU A 90 -0.85 -5.10 7.05
N HIS A 91 -0.67 -5.85 8.14
CA HIS A 91 0.43 -6.78 8.35
C HIS A 91 -0.06 -8.18 8.70
N ALA A 92 0.69 -9.20 8.27
CA ALA A 92 0.43 -10.58 8.64
C ALA A 92 0.79 -10.83 10.12
N ALA A 93 -0.14 -11.35 10.92
CA ALA A 93 0.14 -11.69 12.32
C ALA A 93 0.83 -13.05 12.47
N ILE A 94 0.61 -13.96 11.50
CA ILE A 94 1.12 -15.33 11.46
C ILE A 94 1.66 -15.61 10.06
N PRO A 95 2.54 -16.62 9.88
CA PRO A 95 2.88 -17.12 8.57
C PRO A 95 1.70 -17.90 7.98
N GLY A 96 1.47 -17.74 6.67
CA GLY A 96 0.36 -18.39 5.98
C GLY A 96 0.11 -17.82 4.59
N TYR A 97 -1.12 -17.90 4.12
CA TYR A 97 -1.55 -17.47 2.79
C TYR A 97 -2.58 -16.35 2.89
N VAL A 98 -2.40 -15.31 2.06
CA VAL A 98 -3.29 -14.15 2.06
C VAL A 98 -4.62 -14.47 1.37
N LYS A 99 -5.73 -14.08 1.99
CA LYS A 99 -7.08 -14.21 1.42
C LYS A 99 -7.84 -12.89 1.54
N PHE A 100 -8.46 -12.49 0.43
CA PHE A 100 -9.33 -11.32 0.36
C PHE A 100 -10.78 -11.78 0.37
N TYR A 101 -11.61 -11.21 1.23
CA TYR A 101 -13.01 -11.61 1.33
C TYR A 101 -13.91 -10.44 1.73
N ARG A 102 -15.22 -10.66 1.65
CA ARG A 102 -16.25 -9.74 2.15
C ARG A 102 -17.09 -10.53 3.14
N ASP A 103 -17.40 -9.91 4.27
CA ASP A 103 -18.27 -10.51 5.27
C ASP A 103 -19.66 -9.83 5.18
N PRO A 104 -20.67 -10.49 4.59
CA PRO A 104 -22.03 -9.97 4.54
C PRO A 104 -22.67 -9.88 5.94
N THR A 105 -22.40 -10.87 6.78
CA THR A 105 -23.14 -11.13 8.01
C THR A 105 -22.47 -10.44 9.21
N GLY A 106 -21.14 -10.30 9.18
CA GLY A 106 -20.37 -9.63 10.23
C GLY A 106 -20.30 -10.40 11.54
N GLU A 107 -20.63 -11.69 11.54
CA GLU A 107 -20.65 -12.57 12.70
C GLU A 107 -19.24 -13.04 13.09
N ASN A 108 -18.31 -13.04 12.13
CA ASN A 108 -17.01 -13.71 12.26
C ASN A 108 -15.90 -12.83 12.84
N VAL A 109 -16.26 -11.69 13.43
CA VAL A 109 -15.31 -10.79 14.06
C VAL A 109 -15.80 -10.35 15.42
N GLY A 110 -14.97 -10.59 16.45
CA GLY A 110 -15.24 -10.28 17.86
C GLY A 110 -15.45 -8.80 18.20
N TYR A 111 -15.58 -7.94 17.19
CA TYR A 111 -16.03 -6.56 17.29
C TYR A 111 -17.42 -6.43 16.65
N ARG A 112 -18.44 -6.36 17.51
CA ARG A 112 -19.85 -6.08 17.20
C ARG A 112 -20.05 -5.23 15.93
N ALA A 113 -20.70 -5.83 14.92
CA ALA A 113 -21.64 -5.15 14.02
C ALA A 113 -21.12 -3.91 13.23
N LEU A 114 -19.87 -3.91 12.78
CA LEU A 114 -19.35 -2.82 11.93
C LEU A 114 -19.64 -3.00 10.42
N SER A 115 -20.29 -4.10 10.01
CA SER A 115 -20.69 -4.35 8.61
C SER A 115 -22.02 -3.70 8.21
N LEU A 116 -22.85 -3.22 9.16
CA LEU A 116 -24.29 -3.01 8.90
C LEU A 116 -24.88 -1.63 9.26
N ARG A 117 -24.21 -0.49 9.02
CA ARG A 117 -24.87 0.80 9.35
C ARG A 117 -25.03 1.93 8.33
N ARG A 118 -24.52 1.88 7.09
CA ARG A 118 -24.93 2.83 5.99
C ARG A 118 -24.13 2.78 4.68
N GLN A 119 -23.03 2.05 4.63
CA GLN A 119 -22.06 2.09 3.53
C GLN A 119 -21.84 0.63 3.09
N GLY A 120 -21.70 0.37 1.79
CA GLY A 120 -21.63 -0.99 1.24
C GLY A 120 -20.62 -1.93 1.92
N MET A 121 -20.72 -3.22 1.58
CA MET A 121 -19.98 -4.31 2.23
C MET A 121 -18.47 -4.02 2.33
N ARG A 122 -17.94 -4.08 3.55
CA ARG A 122 -16.52 -3.88 3.83
C ARG A 122 -15.67 -5.04 3.26
N LYS A 123 -14.47 -4.71 2.78
CA LYS A 123 -13.50 -5.67 2.25
C LYS A 123 -12.49 -5.99 3.34
N PHE A 124 -12.24 -7.26 3.56
CA PHE A 124 -11.33 -7.76 4.58
C PHE A 124 -10.15 -8.48 3.95
N VAL A 125 -9.06 -8.53 4.71
CA VAL A 125 -7.85 -9.27 4.39
C VAL A 125 -7.53 -10.16 5.56
N GLY A 126 -7.42 -11.46 5.33
CA GLY A 126 -6.99 -12.42 6.33
C GLY A 126 -5.77 -13.22 5.87
N VAL A 127 -5.14 -13.88 6.83
CA VAL A 127 -4.08 -14.86 6.59
C VAL A 127 -4.56 -16.21 7.12
N VAL A 128 -4.24 -17.27 6.39
CA VAL A 128 -4.72 -18.62 6.64
C VAL A 128 -3.54 -19.59 6.59
N ALA A 129 -3.48 -20.58 7.50
CA ALA A 129 -2.40 -21.56 7.52
C ALA A 129 -2.40 -22.43 6.25
N ASP A 130 -3.58 -22.93 5.87
CA ASP A 130 -3.77 -23.75 4.68
C ASP A 130 -4.21 -22.90 3.47
N PRO A 131 -3.64 -23.10 2.28
CA PRO A 131 -4.02 -22.35 1.08
C PRO A 131 -5.45 -22.60 0.62
N ASN A 132 -5.98 -23.80 0.91
CA ASN A 132 -7.30 -24.25 0.45
C ASN A 132 -8.44 -23.77 1.35
N GLU A 133 -8.13 -23.31 2.55
CA GLU A 133 -9.14 -22.80 3.46
C GLU A 133 -9.66 -21.43 2.98
N GLN A 134 -10.97 -21.28 3.06
CA GLN A 134 -11.69 -20.11 2.57
C GLN A 134 -12.18 -19.25 3.74
N LEU A 135 -12.11 -17.93 3.57
CA LEU A 135 -12.66 -16.95 4.51
C LEU A 135 -13.96 -16.35 3.95
N PRO A 136 -14.94 -15.99 4.80
CA PRO A 136 -14.95 -16.10 6.27
C PRO A 136 -15.21 -17.53 6.78
N ARG A 137 -14.68 -17.87 7.97
CA ARG A 137 -14.85 -19.22 8.58
C ARG A 137 -16.19 -19.38 9.28
N ASN A 138 -16.75 -20.59 9.29
CA ASN A 138 -17.86 -20.97 10.19
C ASN A 138 -17.31 -21.31 11.58
N LEU A 139 -17.24 -20.31 12.47
CA LEU A 139 -16.69 -20.47 13.82
C LEU A 139 -17.31 -21.59 14.69
N PRO A 140 -18.64 -21.82 14.74
CA PRO A 140 -19.21 -22.83 15.63
C PRO A 140 -18.87 -24.27 15.22
N GLU A 141 -18.70 -24.53 13.91
CA GLU A 141 -18.42 -25.87 13.39
C GLU A 141 -16.92 -26.18 13.36
N THR A 142 -16.13 -25.24 12.85
CA THR A 142 -14.69 -25.45 12.61
C THR A 142 -13.83 -25.11 13.83
N GLY A 143 -14.34 -24.27 14.73
CA GLY A 143 -13.55 -23.68 15.81
C GLY A 143 -12.61 -22.56 15.32
N ARG A 144 -11.88 -21.95 16.27
CA ARG A 144 -10.93 -20.87 15.97
C ARG A 144 -9.51 -21.43 15.89
N ALA A 145 -8.92 -21.44 14.70
CA ALA A 145 -7.51 -21.80 14.56
C ALA A 145 -6.61 -20.81 15.34
N ARG A 146 -5.58 -21.37 15.96
CA ARG A 146 -4.53 -20.63 16.67
C ARG A 146 -3.18 -21.13 16.17
N TYR A 147 -2.29 -20.19 15.89
CA TYR A 147 -0.93 -20.50 15.48
C TYR A 147 -0.01 -20.54 16.70
N PHE A 148 0.71 -21.65 16.89
CA PHE A 148 1.68 -21.82 17.97
C PHE A 148 3.09 -21.87 17.37
N ASN A 149 3.91 -20.88 17.73
CA ASN A 149 5.31 -20.74 17.31
C ASN A 149 6.28 -21.62 18.12
N LEU A 150 5.83 -22.78 18.60
CA LEU A 150 6.65 -23.65 19.45
C LEU A 150 7.40 -24.68 18.62
N ILE A 151 8.62 -24.98 19.04
CA ILE A 151 9.49 -25.98 18.41
C ILE A 151 9.67 -27.13 19.39
N ASP A 152 9.43 -28.36 18.94
CA ASP A 152 9.81 -29.56 19.70
C ASP A 152 11.33 -29.77 19.59
N LEU A 153 12.04 -29.49 20.70
CA LEU A 153 13.49 -29.64 20.78
C LEU A 153 13.91 -31.11 20.69
N ALA A 154 13.17 -32.03 21.30
CA ALA A 154 13.51 -33.45 21.30
C ALA A 154 13.38 -34.05 19.89
N ALA A 155 12.31 -33.70 19.16
CA ALA A 155 12.16 -34.12 17.77
C ALA A 155 13.26 -33.52 16.86
N ARG A 156 13.63 -32.25 17.09
CA ARG A 156 14.70 -31.59 16.35
C ARG A 156 16.05 -32.27 16.56
N GLU A 157 16.41 -32.59 17.79
CA GLU A 157 17.65 -33.31 18.12
C GLU A 157 17.74 -34.66 17.41
N ARG A 158 16.65 -35.46 17.43
CA ARG A 158 16.56 -36.74 16.71
C ARG A 158 16.74 -36.59 15.20
N SER A 159 16.22 -35.53 14.59
CA SER A 159 16.40 -35.27 13.16
C SER A 159 17.85 -34.91 12.80
N ILE A 160 18.55 -34.22 13.69
CA ILE A 160 19.95 -33.82 13.49
C ILE A 160 20.86 -35.05 13.58
N SER A 161 20.63 -35.94 14.55
CA SER A 161 21.43 -37.16 14.70
C SER A 161 21.24 -38.13 13.54
N PHE A 162 20.06 -38.15 12.91
CA PHE A 162 19.78 -38.98 11.73
C PHE A 162 20.34 -38.41 10.42
N LYS A 163 20.98 -37.23 10.43
CA LYS A 163 21.53 -36.62 9.22
C LYS A 163 22.56 -37.59 8.62
N PRO A 164 22.33 -38.15 7.43
CA PRO A 164 23.23 -39.14 6.86
C PRO A 164 24.61 -38.53 6.76
N PRO A 165 25.69 -39.28 7.07
CA PRO A 165 27.03 -38.76 6.93
C PRO A 165 27.17 -38.24 5.51
N THR A 166 27.53 -36.96 5.36
CA THR A 166 27.81 -36.40 4.04
C THR A 166 28.81 -37.31 3.36
N PRO A 167 28.49 -37.81 2.14
CA PRO A 167 29.41 -38.70 1.45
C PRO A 167 30.75 -37.96 1.32
N ARG A 168 31.83 -38.58 1.80
CA ARG A 168 33.18 -38.06 1.57
C ARG A 168 33.41 -38.16 0.08
N ILE A 169 33.20 -37.06 -0.65
CA ILE A 169 33.57 -36.96 -2.05
C ILE A 169 35.09 -37.19 -2.08
N PRO A 170 35.59 -38.26 -2.75
CA PRO A 170 37.02 -38.47 -2.84
C PRO A 170 37.64 -37.29 -3.57
N GLN A 171 38.75 -36.75 -3.05
CA GLN A 171 39.44 -35.59 -3.63
C GLN A 171 39.85 -35.81 -5.10
N THR A 172 39.95 -37.06 -5.54
CA THR A 172 40.21 -37.47 -6.93
C THR A 172 39.09 -37.08 -7.91
N ALA A 173 37.86 -36.83 -7.46
CA ALA A 173 36.73 -36.47 -8.32
C ALA A 173 36.81 -35.05 -8.91
N PHE A 174 37.74 -34.21 -8.43
CA PHE A 174 37.94 -32.84 -8.93
C PHE A 174 39.12 -32.70 -9.92
N ALA A 175 39.85 -33.77 -10.23
CA ALA A 175 41.09 -33.70 -10.98
C ALA A 175 41.00 -34.35 -12.37
N ARG A 176 40.29 -33.71 -13.31
CA ARG A 176 40.64 -33.73 -14.74
C ARG A 176 40.41 -32.34 -15.32
N PRO A 177 41.44 -31.51 -15.53
CA PRO A 177 41.30 -30.38 -16.42
C PRO A 177 41.00 -30.97 -17.80
N VAL A 178 39.83 -30.67 -18.35
CA VAL A 178 39.56 -30.92 -19.77
C VAL A 178 40.56 -30.05 -20.53
N SER A 179 41.57 -30.66 -21.13
CA SER A 179 42.55 -29.96 -21.96
C SER A 179 41.83 -29.28 -23.11
N ILE A 180 41.93 -27.95 -23.18
CA ILE A 180 41.30 -27.07 -24.17
C ILE A 180 41.81 -27.30 -25.61
N ASP A 181 42.84 -28.13 -25.80
CA ASP A 181 43.61 -28.21 -27.04
C ASP A 181 43.06 -29.18 -28.10
N SER A 182 41.79 -29.59 -28.03
CA SER A 182 41.18 -30.49 -29.04
C SER A 182 40.37 -29.80 -30.13
N PHE A 183 40.27 -28.47 -30.13
CA PHE A 183 39.63 -27.70 -31.22
C PHE A 183 40.68 -27.28 -32.26
N ALA A 184 41.12 -28.23 -33.08
CA ALA A 184 41.89 -27.91 -34.28
C ALA A 184 40.94 -27.32 -35.35
N PRO A 185 41.19 -26.11 -35.89
CA PRO A 185 40.42 -25.60 -37.01
C PRO A 185 40.92 -26.31 -38.27
N SER A 186 40.10 -27.20 -38.84
CA SER A 186 40.38 -27.78 -40.15
C SER A 186 39.55 -27.07 -41.21
N ASP A 187 40.27 -26.28 -42.01
CA ASP A 187 39.80 -25.57 -43.18
C ASP A 187 39.02 -26.47 -44.14
N LYS A 188 37.84 -26.02 -44.58
CA LYS A 188 37.26 -26.40 -45.88
C LYS A 188 36.64 -25.19 -46.58
N LEU A 189 37.44 -24.64 -47.48
CA LEU A 189 37.12 -24.40 -48.89
C LEU A 189 35.81 -23.67 -49.22
N SER A 190 35.98 -22.44 -49.69
CA SER A 190 35.28 -21.79 -50.81
C SER A 190 34.04 -22.48 -51.38
N SER A 191 32.88 -21.86 -51.19
CA SER A 191 31.91 -21.71 -52.28
C SER A 191 31.18 -20.38 -52.15
N SER A 192 31.29 -19.60 -53.21
CA SER A 192 30.60 -18.35 -53.47
C SER A 192 29.09 -18.60 -53.65
N SER A 193 28.27 -17.91 -52.87
CA SER A 193 26.90 -17.59 -53.29
C SER A 193 26.49 -16.24 -52.73
N SER A 194 26.49 -15.26 -53.62
CA SER A 194 25.92 -13.93 -53.48
C SER A 194 24.48 -13.97 -52.97
N PHE A 195 24.19 -13.35 -51.82
CA PHE A 195 22.82 -13.02 -51.42
C PHE A 195 22.69 -11.51 -51.18
N SER A 196 21.88 -10.90 -52.04
CA SER A 196 21.65 -9.47 -52.16
C SER A 196 20.98 -8.86 -50.92
N ARG A 197 21.51 -7.73 -50.47
CA ARG A 197 20.97 -6.88 -49.41
C ARG A 197 19.71 -6.16 -49.90
N ARG A 198 18.51 -6.63 -49.56
CA ARG A 198 17.29 -5.82 -49.68
C ARG A 198 17.21 -4.86 -48.50
N LYS A 199 17.42 -3.56 -48.78
CA LYS A 199 16.94 -2.47 -47.94
C LYS A 199 15.41 -2.47 -47.98
N SER A 200 14.74 -2.71 -46.87
CA SER A 200 13.35 -2.30 -46.68
C SER A 200 13.35 -0.88 -46.12
N GLY A 201 13.20 0.10 -47.00
CA GLY A 201 12.70 1.42 -46.67
C GLY A 201 11.23 1.54 -47.10
N THR A 202 10.58 2.58 -46.57
CA THR A 202 9.15 2.98 -46.71
C THR A 202 8.22 2.23 -45.75
N SER A 203 7.35 2.89 -44.98
CA SER A 203 6.75 4.25 -45.06
C SER A 203 6.68 4.93 -43.70
#